data_AF-A0A848P8D3-F1
#
_entry.id   AF-A0A848P8D3-F1
#
_cell.length_a   1.000
_cell.length_b   1.000
_cell.length_c   1.000
_cell.angle_alpha   90.00
_cell.angle_beta   90.00
_cell.angle_gamma   90.00
#
_symmetry.space_group_name_H-M   'P 1'
#
loop_
_entity.id
_entity.type
_entity.pdbx_description
1 polymer ?
#
loop_
_entity_poly.entity_id
_entity_poly.type
_entity_poly.pdbx_seq_one_letter_code
_entity_poly.pdbx_strand_id
1 'polypeptide(L)'
;MPYGQGARLPGEAASKLGHLAVIESEWVRSLVEDFESAKTLDSDPSGTIWQSFDPSGIRPLTGIWAVDGSFVPVRSGQKPPKEVAFVKTALLMLDKAKLDAIDKDLPHPLLLRDALKDSGVQHATVFPLRNVRTSLGTNYEAVRHIVRDSMRVDQGGGFYETMKWLSYRKWEPQSKSSSPGFECPNCGQQIDEGLPYDADESVCPHCDAKVFLSDVWGFHLEMGEDSAPDSLASSYMLVMEHLMLFTAVRLMWHHSDQSLVSDTLFIKDGPLTLRSQYSKLVPNIRAFLQYAKDQGRPVHMIGQEKSGAFFDHLASVVRFAHPQERGEPASFAPLSHAFVRSEVYRSPDQSNPYGLRTNWGEKLYVKLDPGTYMVLNVPTGNYLNADDRPVSEDLIGLQRILATLPSLVSHKFEGALYPIELANGIASMSSYPSATILQRFLEG
;
A
#
# COMPACT_ATOMS: atom_id res chain seq x y z
N MET A 1 -28.16 19.78 0.18
CA MET A 1 -26.84 20.04 -0.43
C MET A 1 -26.68 21.54 -0.54
N PRO A 2 -25.59 22.13 -0.03
CA PRO A 2 -25.37 23.58 -0.09
C PRO A 2 -25.14 24.07 -1.52
N TYR A 3 -25.50 25.32 -1.81
CA TYR A 3 -25.13 25.96 -3.08
C TYR A 3 -23.61 26.07 -3.22
N GLY A 4 -23.08 25.67 -4.38
CA GLY A 4 -21.67 25.81 -4.70
C GLY A 4 -21.23 27.27 -4.87
N GLN A 5 -19.95 27.54 -4.64
CA GLN A 5 -19.37 28.86 -4.86
C GLN A 5 -19.39 29.22 -6.34
N GLY A 6 -19.98 30.37 -6.67
CA GLY A 6 -19.97 30.92 -8.03
C GLY A 6 -18.81 31.88 -8.25
N ALA A 7 -18.64 32.35 -9.49
CA ALA A 7 -17.61 33.35 -9.81
C ALA A 7 -17.87 34.74 -9.20
N ARG A 8 -19.08 34.99 -8.67
CA ARG A 8 -19.51 36.30 -8.14
C ARG A 8 -19.99 36.27 -6.69
N LEU A 9 -20.34 35.10 -6.15
CA LEU A 9 -20.93 34.96 -4.82
C LEU A 9 -20.31 33.74 -4.11
N PRO A 10 -20.12 33.81 -2.78
CA PRO A 10 -19.62 32.70 -1.98
C PRO A 10 -20.61 31.52 -2.01
N GLY A 11 -20.08 30.32 -1.79
CA GLY A 11 -20.93 29.15 -1.59
C GLY A 11 -21.72 29.25 -0.28
N GLU A 12 -22.83 28.53 -0.21
CA GLU A 12 -23.62 28.45 1.02
C GLU A 12 -22.87 27.62 2.06
N ALA A 13 -22.61 28.22 3.23
CA ALA A 13 -22.05 27.51 4.37
C ALA A 13 -23.18 26.84 5.17
N ALA A 14 -22.89 25.67 5.75
CA ALA A 14 -23.83 25.02 6.66
C ALA A 14 -24.19 25.94 7.85
N SER A 15 -25.46 25.92 8.26
CA SER A 15 -25.94 26.72 9.38
C SER A 15 -25.19 26.37 10.67
N LYS A 16 -24.62 27.38 11.32
CA LYS A 16 -23.95 27.24 12.63
C LYS A 16 -24.91 26.96 13.78
N LEU A 17 -26.23 27.01 13.56
CA LEU A 17 -27.25 26.80 14.60
C LEU A 17 -28.06 25.51 14.40
N GLY A 18 -27.91 24.82 13.27
CA GLY A 18 -28.72 23.64 12.93
C GLY A 18 -28.57 22.49 13.94
N HIS A 19 -27.44 22.41 14.65
CA HIS A 19 -27.21 21.41 15.69
C HIS A 19 -28.08 21.60 16.94
N LEU A 20 -28.60 22.82 17.21
CA LEU A 20 -29.43 23.08 18.38
C LEU A 20 -30.72 22.24 18.36
N ALA A 21 -31.39 22.17 17.21
CA ALA A 21 -32.60 21.36 17.04
C ALA A 21 -32.34 19.85 17.21
N VAL A 22 -31.11 19.39 16.90
CA VAL A 22 -30.69 17.99 17.11
C VAL A 22 -30.48 17.72 18.60
N ILE A 23 -29.79 18.62 19.30
CA ILE A 23 -29.53 18.52 20.75
C ILE A 23 -30.82 18.68 21.57
N GLU A 24 -31.79 19.45 21.09
CA GLU A 24 -33.10 19.65 21.73
C GLU A 24 -34.10 18.52 21.46
N SER A 25 -33.83 17.64 20.49
CA SER A 25 -34.70 16.51 20.19
C SER A 25 -34.70 15.49 21.34
N GLU A 26 -35.86 15.31 21.98
CA GLU A 26 -36.05 14.32 23.04
C GLU A 26 -35.71 12.89 22.58
N TRP A 27 -36.07 12.55 21.34
CA TRP A 27 -35.73 11.26 20.72
C TRP A 27 -34.22 11.06 20.56
N VAL A 28 -33.50 12.09 20.09
CA VAL A 28 -32.04 12.01 19.96
C VAL A 28 -31.39 11.90 21.33
N ARG A 29 -31.88 12.64 22.34
CA ARG A 29 -31.41 12.51 23.72
C ARG A 29 -31.67 11.13 24.28
N SER A 30 -32.87 10.56 24.11
CA SER A 30 -33.15 9.22 24.61
C SER A 30 -32.27 8.16 23.97
N LEU A 31 -31.95 8.31 22.68
CA LEU A 31 -30.98 7.42 22.01
C LEU A 31 -29.57 7.59 22.59
N VAL A 32 -29.11 8.83 22.76
CA VAL A 32 -27.78 9.11 23.30
C VAL A 32 -27.63 8.69 24.76
N GLU A 33 -28.71 8.76 25.56
CA GLU A 33 -28.77 8.26 26.93
C GLU A 33 -28.76 6.73 26.99
N ASP A 34 -29.33 6.06 25.98
CA ASP A 34 -29.30 4.60 25.83
C ASP A 34 -27.95 4.09 25.27
N PHE A 35 -27.15 4.96 24.67
CA PHE A 35 -25.79 4.62 24.30
C PHE A 35 -24.96 4.40 25.56
N GLU A 36 -24.39 3.20 25.71
CA GLU A 36 -23.57 2.86 26.87
C GLU A 36 -22.51 3.93 27.14
N SER A 37 -22.58 4.56 28.31
CA SER A 37 -21.50 5.41 28.78
C SER A 37 -20.31 4.51 29.12
N ALA A 38 -19.32 4.50 28.22
CA ALA A 38 -18.09 3.78 28.45
C ALA A 38 -17.43 4.32 29.73
N LYS A 39 -17.46 3.53 30.80
CA LYS A 39 -16.62 3.79 31.98
C LYS A 39 -15.17 3.86 31.51
N THR A 40 -14.34 4.68 32.16
CA THR A 40 -12.89 4.57 32.01
C THR A 40 -12.50 3.13 32.29
N LEU A 41 -12.08 2.42 31.24
CA LEU A 41 -11.73 1.02 31.31
C LEU A 41 -10.38 0.90 32.02
N ASP A 42 -10.33 0.10 33.08
CA ASP A 42 -9.10 -0.19 33.84
C ASP A 42 -8.19 -1.21 33.12
N SER A 43 -8.69 -1.85 32.05
CA SER A 43 -7.98 -2.84 31.25
C SER A 43 -8.45 -2.82 29.80
N ASP A 44 -7.69 -3.45 28.90
CA ASP A 44 -8.03 -3.57 27.49
C ASP A 44 -9.32 -4.40 27.31
N PRO A 45 -10.44 -3.79 26.85
CA PRO A 45 -11.71 -4.49 26.68
C PRO A 45 -11.67 -5.52 25.54
N SER A 46 -10.77 -5.33 24.57
CA SER A 46 -10.64 -6.20 23.41
C SER A 46 -9.87 -7.48 23.73
N GLY A 47 -9.16 -7.52 24.87
CA GLY A 47 -8.32 -8.65 25.25
C GLY A 47 -7.16 -8.88 24.28
N THR A 48 -6.54 -7.81 23.75
CA THR A 48 -5.40 -7.93 22.83
C THR A 48 -4.28 -8.74 23.48
N ILE A 49 -3.85 -9.81 22.81
CA ILE A 49 -2.81 -10.71 23.31
C ILE A 49 -1.42 -10.14 22.95
N TRP A 50 -0.90 -9.30 23.84
CA TRP A 50 0.45 -8.74 23.73
C TRP A 50 1.53 -9.75 24.12
N GLN A 51 2.59 -9.79 23.34
CA GLN A 51 3.80 -10.57 23.58
C GLN A 51 4.98 -9.61 23.75
N SER A 52 5.83 -9.88 24.75
CA SER A 52 7.08 -9.14 24.96
C SER A 52 8.15 -9.62 23.98
N PHE A 53 8.97 -8.70 23.49
CA PHE A 53 10.07 -8.96 22.57
C PHE A 53 11.41 -8.63 23.20
N ASP A 54 12.30 -9.63 23.28
CA ASP A 54 13.70 -9.46 23.66
C ASP A 54 14.58 -9.55 22.40
N PRO A 55 15.29 -8.48 22.01
CA PRO A 55 16.17 -8.49 20.84
C PRO A 55 17.46 -9.29 21.02
N SER A 56 17.75 -9.79 22.24
CA SER A 56 19.02 -10.46 22.56
C SER A 56 19.30 -11.66 21.66
N GLY A 57 20.45 -11.66 20.98
CA GLY A 57 20.87 -12.74 20.09
C GLY A 57 20.22 -12.73 18.70
N ILE A 58 19.34 -11.78 18.40
CA ILE A 58 18.69 -11.65 17.09
C ILE A 58 19.46 -10.64 16.23
N ARG A 59 19.91 -11.08 15.06
CA ARG A 59 20.61 -10.20 14.09
C ARG A 59 19.61 -9.35 13.31
N PRO A 60 19.67 -8.00 13.39
CA PRO A 60 18.84 -7.12 12.58
C PRO A 60 19.09 -7.26 11.07
N LEU A 61 18.14 -6.79 10.27
CA LEU A 61 18.29 -6.64 8.83
C LEU A 61 19.18 -5.43 8.53
N THR A 62 19.88 -5.47 7.40
CA THR A 62 20.93 -4.49 7.05
C THR A 62 20.54 -3.62 5.87
N GLY A 63 20.03 -4.24 4.80
CA GLY A 63 19.45 -3.51 3.67
C GLY A 63 18.03 -3.06 4.01
N ILE A 64 17.69 -1.82 3.71
CA ILE A 64 16.33 -1.30 3.87
C ILE A 64 15.85 -0.74 2.54
N TRP A 65 14.69 -1.18 2.09
CA TRP A 65 14.03 -0.63 0.91
C TRP A 65 12.67 -0.11 1.31
N ALA A 66 12.31 1.09 0.86
CA ALA A 66 11.01 1.69 1.16
C ALA A 66 10.36 2.19 -0.12
N VAL A 67 9.07 1.95 -0.28
CA VAL A 67 8.29 2.45 -1.42
C VAL A 67 7.12 3.29 -0.94
N ASP A 68 6.89 4.40 -1.64
CA ASP A 68 5.72 5.25 -1.47
C ASP A 68 5.30 5.90 -2.80
N GLY A 69 4.07 6.39 -2.84
CA GLY A 69 3.44 6.96 -4.02
C GLY A 69 2.61 8.21 -3.69
N SER A 70 2.49 9.09 -4.68
CA SER A 70 1.52 10.17 -4.65
C SER A 70 0.87 10.38 -6.02
N PHE A 71 -0.32 10.96 -6.03
CA PHE A 71 -0.98 11.40 -7.25
C PHE A 71 -1.64 12.76 -7.06
N VAL A 72 -1.73 13.54 -8.13
CA VAL A 72 -2.36 14.86 -8.13
C VAL A 72 -3.22 15.02 -9.38
N PRO A 73 -4.55 15.15 -9.23
CA PRO A 73 -5.41 15.58 -10.32
C PRO A 73 -5.20 17.07 -10.62
N VAL A 74 -5.12 17.41 -11.91
CA VAL A 74 -4.86 18.75 -12.42
C VAL A 74 -5.91 19.09 -13.46
N ARG A 75 -6.45 20.31 -13.36
CA ARG A 75 -7.47 20.83 -14.28
C ARG A 75 -6.97 22.08 -14.99
N SER A 76 -7.02 22.10 -16.31
CA SER A 76 -6.65 23.28 -17.12
C SER A 76 -7.67 24.41 -17.00
N GLY A 77 -7.26 25.65 -17.24
CA GLY A 77 -8.12 26.84 -17.18
C GLY A 77 -9.07 27.04 -18.37
N GLN A 78 -8.85 26.34 -19.50
CA GLN A 78 -9.70 26.44 -20.69
C GLN A 78 -11.11 25.84 -20.49
N LYS A 79 -12.06 26.16 -21.37
CA LYS A 79 -13.45 25.64 -21.31
C LYS A 79 -13.81 24.92 -22.62
N PRO A 80 -14.24 23.64 -22.58
CA PRO A 80 -14.30 22.78 -21.40
C PRO A 80 -12.88 22.44 -20.88
N PRO A 81 -12.70 22.29 -19.56
CA PRO A 81 -11.39 22.06 -18.98
C PRO A 81 -10.94 20.62 -19.20
N LYS A 82 -9.69 20.46 -19.60
CA LYS A 82 -8.97 19.19 -19.57
C LYS A 82 -8.64 18.83 -18.13
N GLU A 83 -8.88 17.58 -17.76
CA GLU A 83 -8.52 17.02 -16.45
C GLU A 83 -7.58 15.84 -16.68
N VAL A 84 -6.44 15.85 -15.99
CA VAL A 84 -5.44 14.78 -16.01
C VAL A 84 -5.02 14.47 -14.57
N ALA A 85 -4.49 13.27 -14.33
CA ALA A 85 -3.85 12.94 -13.06
C ALA A 85 -2.40 12.56 -13.27
N PHE A 86 -1.50 13.25 -12.57
CA PHE A 86 -0.10 12.87 -12.51
C PHE A 86 0.08 11.87 -11.37
N VAL A 87 0.80 10.78 -11.63
CA VAL A 87 1.17 9.78 -10.63
C VAL A 87 2.68 9.74 -10.54
N LYS A 88 3.20 9.72 -9.31
CA LYS A 88 4.61 9.56 -9.01
C LYS A 88 4.79 8.52 -7.92
N THR A 89 5.70 7.59 -8.14
CA THR A 89 6.08 6.57 -7.15
C THR A 89 7.60 6.57 -7.00
N ALA A 90 8.06 6.32 -5.79
CA ALA A 90 9.49 6.32 -5.48
C ALA A 90 9.84 5.09 -4.64
N LEU A 91 10.94 4.44 -5.04
CA LEU A 91 11.56 3.34 -4.32
C LEU A 91 12.93 3.81 -3.84
N LEU A 92 13.12 3.77 -2.53
CA LEU A 92 14.33 4.24 -1.87
C LEU A 92 15.08 3.04 -1.29
N MET A 93 16.39 2.98 -1.54
CA MET A 93 17.31 2.08 -0.86
C MET A 93 18.05 2.86 0.24
N LEU A 94 18.11 2.30 1.43
CA LEU A 94 18.87 2.83 2.55
C LEU A 94 19.80 1.75 3.09
N ASP A 95 21.05 2.15 3.27
CA ASP A 95 22.01 1.38 4.04
C ASP A 95 21.83 1.73 5.52
N LYS A 96 21.51 0.73 6.34
CA LYS A 96 21.33 0.92 7.78
C LYS A 96 22.55 1.55 8.45
N ALA A 97 23.77 1.21 8.02
CA ALA A 97 24.99 1.79 8.62
C ALA A 97 25.06 3.31 8.38
N LYS A 98 24.54 3.79 7.25
CA LYS A 98 24.44 5.23 6.97
C LYS A 98 23.35 5.90 7.79
N LEU A 99 22.22 5.22 8.01
CA LEU A 99 21.14 5.72 8.87
C LEU A 99 21.57 5.82 10.33
N ASP A 100 22.31 4.84 10.84
CA ASP A 100 22.78 4.85 12.23
C ASP A 100 23.84 5.93 12.50
N ALA A 101 24.47 6.48 11.45
CA ALA A 101 25.35 7.64 11.56
C ALA A 101 24.61 8.99 11.63
N ILE A 102 23.29 9.01 11.39
CA ILE A 102 22.45 10.20 11.48
C ILE A 102 21.86 10.31 12.88
N ASP A 103 22.00 11.47 13.51
CA ASP A 103 21.34 11.79 14.77
C ASP A 103 19.81 11.73 14.59
N LYS A 104 19.15 10.89 15.39
CA LYS A 104 17.71 10.60 15.26
C LYS A 104 16.83 11.61 15.99
N ASP A 105 17.40 12.36 16.93
CA ASP A 105 16.70 13.42 17.65
C ASP A 105 16.84 14.75 16.89
N LEU A 106 18.03 15.01 16.33
CA LEU A 106 18.38 16.23 15.62
C LEU A 106 19.07 15.93 14.28
N PRO A 107 18.34 15.38 13.29
CA PRO A 107 18.96 14.91 12.06
C PRO A 107 19.58 16.05 11.26
N HIS A 108 20.88 15.93 10.99
CA HIS A 108 21.61 16.93 10.21
C HIS A 108 21.17 16.89 8.73
N PRO A 109 20.61 17.97 8.15
CA PRO A 109 20.03 17.96 6.81
C PRO A 109 21.00 17.53 5.69
N LEU A 110 22.30 17.85 5.82
CA LEU A 110 23.30 17.40 4.82
C LEU A 110 23.58 15.90 4.90
N LEU A 111 23.61 15.30 6.10
CA LEU A 111 23.81 13.85 6.24
C LEU A 111 22.60 13.08 5.70
N LEU A 112 21.40 13.60 5.95
CA LEU A 112 20.17 13.09 5.31
C LEU A 112 20.28 13.16 3.78
N ARG A 113 20.61 14.34 3.23
CA ARG A 113 20.75 14.50 1.77
C ARG A 113 21.79 13.56 1.18
N ASP A 114 22.93 13.39 1.84
CA ASP A 114 24.01 12.54 1.34
C ASP A 114 23.68 11.05 1.46
N ALA A 115 22.90 10.63 2.46
CA ALA A 115 22.32 9.28 2.55
C ALA A 115 21.27 9.00 1.46
N LEU A 116 20.62 10.06 0.96
CA LEU A 116 19.59 10.01 -0.08
C LEU A 116 20.13 10.18 -1.50
N LYS A 117 21.38 10.63 -1.64
CA LYS A 117 21.97 10.89 -2.95
C LYS A 117 22.17 9.57 -3.69
N ASP A 118 21.63 9.51 -4.90
CA ASP A 118 21.72 8.35 -5.81
C ASP A 118 21.08 7.05 -5.30
N SER A 119 20.20 7.14 -4.29
CA SER A 119 19.60 5.95 -3.64
C SER A 119 18.12 5.73 -3.94
N GLY A 120 17.50 6.58 -4.77
CA GLY A 120 16.09 6.51 -5.14
C GLY A 120 15.84 6.24 -6.63
N VAL A 121 15.01 5.25 -6.93
CA VAL A 121 14.40 5.03 -8.25
C VAL A 121 13.02 5.68 -8.25
N GLN A 122 12.67 6.42 -9.30
CA GLN A 122 11.37 7.08 -9.42
C GLN A 122 10.67 6.59 -10.68
N HIS A 123 9.35 6.49 -10.60
CA HIS A 123 8.46 6.25 -11.72
C HIS A 123 7.39 7.35 -11.75
N ALA A 124 7.13 7.89 -12.94
CA ALA A 124 6.10 8.90 -13.14
C ALA A 124 5.29 8.63 -14.41
N THR A 125 3.99 8.89 -14.35
CA THR A 125 3.09 8.81 -15.50
C THR A 125 1.95 9.83 -15.37
N VAL A 126 1.14 9.96 -16.43
CA VAL A 126 -0.02 10.84 -16.47
C VAL A 126 -1.21 10.12 -17.10
N PHE A 127 -2.39 10.25 -16.49
CA PHE A 127 -3.63 9.68 -16.99
C PHE A 127 -4.58 10.77 -17.50
N PRO A 128 -5.20 10.57 -18.68
CA PRO A 128 -6.33 11.39 -19.11
C PRO A 128 -7.56 11.07 -18.23
N LEU A 129 -8.15 12.08 -17.60
CA LEU A 129 -9.38 11.90 -16.81
C LEU A 129 -10.61 12.33 -17.59
N ARG A 130 -10.71 13.62 -17.94
CA ARG A 130 -11.87 14.20 -18.64
C ARG A 130 -11.47 15.22 -19.70
N ASN A 131 -12.24 15.26 -20.79
CA ASN A 131 -12.06 16.19 -21.91
C ASN A 131 -10.65 16.15 -22.55
N VAL A 132 -9.95 15.02 -22.44
CA VAL A 132 -8.68 14.78 -23.12
C VAL A 132 -8.94 13.87 -24.31
N ARG A 133 -8.42 14.25 -25.49
CA ARG A 133 -8.39 13.38 -26.67
C ARG A 133 -6.94 13.06 -26.97
N THR A 134 -6.64 11.81 -27.25
CA THR A 134 -5.28 11.36 -27.59
C THR A 134 -5.26 10.80 -29.01
N SER A 135 -4.07 10.69 -29.60
CA SER A 135 -3.89 9.96 -30.87
C SER A 135 -4.05 8.45 -30.74
N LEU A 136 -4.14 7.93 -29.52
CA LEU A 136 -4.30 6.51 -29.20
C LEU A 136 -5.75 6.02 -29.27
N GLY A 137 -6.68 6.90 -29.67
CA GLY A 137 -8.09 6.57 -29.81
C GLY A 137 -8.90 7.01 -28.60
N THR A 138 -9.77 6.12 -28.13
CA THR A 138 -10.65 6.36 -26.98
C THR A 138 -9.85 6.57 -25.68
N ASN A 139 -10.46 7.17 -24.65
CA ASN A 139 -9.80 7.27 -23.33
C ASN A 139 -9.42 5.89 -22.79
N TYR A 140 -10.23 4.90 -23.12
CA TYR A 140 -10.02 3.50 -22.80
C TYR A 140 -8.72 2.92 -23.39
N GLU A 141 -8.54 3.06 -24.70
CA GLU A 141 -7.32 2.62 -25.39
C GLU A 141 -6.11 3.41 -24.91
N ALA A 142 -6.26 4.73 -24.73
CA ALA A 142 -5.19 5.59 -24.23
C ALA A 142 -4.68 5.09 -22.86
N VAL A 143 -5.56 4.83 -21.90
CA VAL A 143 -5.15 4.35 -20.57
C VAL A 143 -4.49 2.98 -20.65
N ARG A 144 -5.05 2.02 -21.41
CA ARG A 144 -4.44 0.69 -21.57
C ARG A 144 -3.01 0.77 -22.10
N HIS A 145 -2.80 1.60 -23.12
CA HIS A 145 -1.49 1.84 -23.70
C HIS A 145 -0.55 2.57 -22.73
N ILE A 146 -1.03 3.60 -22.03
CA ILE A 146 -0.24 4.33 -21.03
C ILE A 146 0.23 3.38 -19.93
N VAL A 147 -0.67 2.56 -19.34
CA VAL A 147 -0.31 1.59 -18.28
C VAL A 147 0.74 0.59 -18.78
N ARG A 148 0.56 0.05 -19.99
CA ARG A 148 1.49 -0.90 -20.59
C ARG A 148 2.86 -0.26 -20.81
N ASP A 149 2.89 0.91 -21.43
CA ASP A 149 4.10 1.56 -21.89
C ASP A 149 4.86 2.19 -20.72
N SER A 150 4.17 2.72 -19.72
CA SER A 150 4.79 3.25 -18.50
C SER A 150 5.59 2.17 -17.76
N MET A 151 5.07 0.94 -17.69
CA MET A 151 5.79 -0.20 -17.10
C MET A 151 6.94 -0.72 -17.97
N ARG A 152 6.82 -0.62 -19.30
CA ARG A 152 7.81 -1.13 -20.27
C ARG A 152 8.97 -0.19 -20.56
N VAL A 153 8.71 1.11 -20.61
CA VAL A 153 9.71 2.12 -20.99
C VAL A 153 10.57 2.51 -19.80
N ASP A 154 9.95 2.72 -18.64
CA ASP A 154 10.67 3.18 -17.47
C ASP A 154 11.61 2.10 -16.91
N GLN A 155 12.76 2.55 -16.40
CA GLN A 155 13.84 1.69 -15.90
C GLN A 155 14.21 0.54 -16.84
N GLY A 156 14.15 0.78 -18.16
CA GLY A 156 14.46 -0.23 -19.18
C GLY A 156 13.53 -1.45 -19.16
N GLY A 157 12.29 -1.30 -18.68
CA GLY A 157 11.29 -2.37 -18.60
C GLY A 157 11.39 -3.24 -17.36
N GLY A 158 12.20 -2.84 -16.36
CA GLY A 158 12.38 -3.60 -15.13
C GLY A 158 11.08 -3.91 -14.38
N PHE A 159 10.12 -2.97 -14.38
CA PHE A 159 8.81 -3.14 -13.75
C PHE A 159 7.92 -4.12 -14.53
N TYR A 160 7.91 -4.01 -15.86
CA TYR A 160 7.18 -4.95 -16.71
C TYR A 160 7.73 -6.37 -16.58
N GLU A 161 9.06 -6.55 -16.53
CA GLU A 161 9.67 -7.86 -16.27
C GLU A 161 9.32 -8.42 -14.90
N THR A 162 9.17 -7.58 -13.88
CA THR A 162 8.66 -8.01 -12.57
C THR A 162 7.20 -8.43 -12.64
N MET A 163 6.37 -7.71 -13.39
CA MET A 163 4.99 -8.13 -13.63
C MET A 163 4.92 -9.48 -14.34
N LYS A 164 5.76 -9.73 -15.36
CA LYS A 164 5.88 -11.05 -16.02
C LYS A 164 6.35 -12.11 -15.03
N TRP A 165 7.37 -11.81 -14.23
CA TRP A 165 7.93 -12.71 -13.25
C TRP A 165 6.90 -13.14 -12.21
N LEU A 166 6.07 -12.19 -11.74
CA LEU A 166 4.96 -12.47 -10.84
C LEU A 166 3.84 -13.25 -11.53
N SER A 167 3.40 -12.80 -12.70
CA SER A 167 2.24 -13.36 -13.42
C SER A 167 2.48 -14.80 -13.85
N TYR A 168 3.67 -15.11 -14.35
CA TYR A 168 4.03 -16.42 -14.89
C TYR A 168 4.80 -17.31 -13.90
N ARG A 169 4.89 -16.90 -12.63
CA ARG A 169 5.59 -17.64 -11.57
C ARG A 169 7.04 -17.98 -11.92
N LYS A 170 7.77 -17.04 -12.52
CA LYS A 170 9.13 -17.28 -13.05
C LYS A 170 10.20 -17.52 -11.97
N TRP A 171 9.85 -17.42 -10.68
CA TRP A 171 10.74 -17.85 -9.59
C TRP A 171 10.91 -19.37 -9.53
N GLU A 172 10.00 -20.13 -10.14
CA GLU A 172 10.09 -21.58 -10.28
C GLU A 172 10.88 -21.95 -11.56
N PRO A 173 11.98 -22.72 -11.46
CA PRO A 173 12.86 -23.00 -12.61
C PRO A 173 12.20 -23.65 -13.83
N GLN A 174 11.06 -24.31 -13.65
CA GLN A 174 10.34 -25.03 -14.71
C GLN A 174 8.90 -24.53 -14.89
N SER A 175 8.58 -23.32 -14.42
CA SER A 175 7.23 -22.78 -14.60
C SER A 175 6.87 -22.71 -16.08
N LYS A 176 5.67 -23.21 -16.39
CA LYS A 176 4.96 -22.98 -17.66
C LYS A 176 3.58 -22.39 -17.39
N SER A 177 3.44 -21.72 -16.24
CA SER A 177 2.16 -21.18 -15.79
C SER A 177 1.71 -20.07 -16.72
N SER A 178 0.46 -20.09 -17.15
CA SER A 178 -0.19 -18.94 -17.77
C SER A 178 -0.29 -17.77 -16.78
N SER A 179 -0.58 -16.58 -17.28
CA SER A 179 -0.94 -15.45 -16.40
C SER A 179 -2.25 -15.75 -15.66
N PRO A 180 -2.59 -15.00 -14.60
CA PRO A 180 -3.95 -15.02 -14.07
C PRO A 180 -4.97 -14.67 -15.17
N GLY A 181 -6.15 -15.29 -15.10
CA GLY A 181 -7.27 -14.95 -15.97
C GLY A 181 -7.82 -13.55 -15.68
N PHE A 182 -8.40 -12.90 -16.68
CA PHE A 182 -8.88 -11.51 -16.56
C PHE A 182 -9.98 -11.20 -17.59
N GLU A 183 -10.70 -10.12 -17.35
CA GLU A 183 -11.75 -9.67 -18.27
C GLU A 183 -11.14 -9.03 -19.51
N CYS A 184 -11.62 -9.42 -20.69
CA CYS A 184 -11.17 -8.83 -21.93
C CYS A 184 -11.61 -7.36 -22.00
N PRO A 185 -10.67 -6.42 -22.17
CA PRO A 185 -11.03 -5.02 -22.26
C PRO A 185 -11.88 -4.67 -23.49
N ASN A 186 -11.87 -5.47 -24.56
CA ASN A 186 -12.59 -5.10 -25.78
C ASN A 186 -14.04 -5.63 -25.82
N CYS A 187 -14.33 -6.75 -25.14
CA CYS A 187 -15.65 -7.40 -25.20
C CYS A 187 -16.27 -7.73 -23.83
N GLY A 188 -15.58 -7.48 -22.72
CA GLY A 188 -16.06 -7.76 -21.36
C GLY A 188 -16.14 -9.25 -21.00
N GLN A 189 -15.74 -10.16 -21.89
CA GLN A 189 -15.75 -11.60 -21.61
C GLN A 189 -14.50 -12.02 -20.83
N GLN A 190 -14.66 -12.94 -19.88
CA GLN A 190 -13.55 -13.48 -19.10
C GLN A 190 -12.63 -14.37 -19.96
N ILE A 191 -11.32 -14.18 -19.81
CA ILE A 191 -10.25 -15.01 -20.36
C ILE A 191 -9.71 -15.85 -19.20
N ASP A 192 -10.38 -16.96 -18.87
CA ASP A 192 -10.09 -17.74 -17.66
C ASP A 192 -8.67 -18.34 -17.66
N GLU A 193 -8.17 -18.76 -18.82
CA GLU A 193 -6.83 -19.35 -18.98
C GLU A 193 -5.69 -18.33 -18.89
N GLY A 194 -6.00 -17.03 -18.92
CA GLY A 194 -5.01 -15.96 -18.99
C GLY A 194 -4.21 -15.96 -20.31
N LEU A 195 -3.04 -15.32 -20.28
CA LEU A 195 -2.09 -15.31 -21.39
C LEU A 195 -1.16 -16.53 -21.32
N PRO A 196 -0.72 -17.08 -22.47
CA PRO A 196 0.30 -18.11 -22.51
C PRO A 196 1.57 -17.70 -21.77
N TYR A 197 2.31 -18.68 -21.26
CA TYR A 197 3.56 -18.46 -20.53
C TYR A 197 4.49 -17.49 -21.26
N ASP A 198 4.95 -16.48 -20.54
CA ASP A 198 5.90 -15.46 -21.00
C ASP A 198 5.43 -14.56 -22.16
N ALA A 199 4.15 -14.63 -22.53
CA ALA A 199 3.59 -13.75 -23.55
C ALA A 199 3.48 -12.30 -23.03
N ASP A 200 3.68 -11.35 -23.93
CA ASP A 200 3.46 -9.93 -23.64
C ASP A 200 2.05 -9.47 -24.03
N GLU A 201 1.54 -10.11 -25.07
CA GLU A 201 0.25 -9.88 -25.68
C GLU A 201 -0.29 -11.20 -26.25
N SER A 202 -1.61 -11.25 -26.42
CA SER A 202 -2.30 -12.36 -27.09
C SER A 202 -3.55 -11.81 -27.78
N VAL A 203 -4.34 -12.72 -28.34
CA VAL A 203 -5.64 -12.43 -28.95
C VAL A 203 -6.73 -12.97 -28.04
N CYS A 204 -7.79 -12.20 -27.83
CA CYS A 204 -8.95 -12.65 -27.05
C CYS A 204 -9.69 -13.77 -27.79
N PRO A 205 -9.96 -14.92 -27.15
CA PRO A 205 -10.64 -16.05 -27.81
C PRO A 205 -12.12 -15.78 -28.15
N HIS A 206 -12.70 -14.70 -27.64
CA HIS A 206 -14.13 -14.37 -27.83
C HIS A 206 -14.39 -13.29 -28.88
N CYS A 207 -13.42 -12.40 -29.13
CA CYS A 207 -13.62 -11.24 -30.02
C CYS A 207 -12.45 -10.94 -30.95
N ASP A 208 -11.40 -11.78 -30.94
CA ASP A 208 -10.18 -11.63 -31.76
C ASP A 208 -9.41 -10.31 -31.58
N ALA A 209 -9.78 -9.50 -30.59
CA ALA A 209 -9.07 -8.26 -30.29
C ALA A 209 -7.78 -8.52 -29.50
N LYS A 210 -6.79 -7.66 -29.70
CA LYS A 210 -5.51 -7.73 -29.00
C LYS A 210 -5.66 -7.40 -27.50
N VAL A 211 -5.03 -8.21 -26.68
CA VAL A 211 -4.92 -8.03 -25.21
C VAL A 211 -3.46 -8.04 -24.79
N PHE A 212 -3.13 -7.27 -23.77
CA PHE A 212 -1.79 -7.14 -23.19
C PHE A 212 -1.73 -7.80 -21.83
N LEU A 213 -0.55 -8.25 -21.39
CA LEU A 213 -0.38 -8.75 -20.02
C LEU A 213 -0.79 -7.71 -18.97
N SER A 214 -0.57 -6.42 -19.23
CA SER A 214 -0.98 -5.33 -18.33
C SER A 214 -2.50 -5.26 -18.14
N ASP A 215 -3.30 -5.84 -19.03
CA ASP A 215 -4.76 -5.90 -18.90
C ASP A 215 -5.20 -6.80 -17.72
N VAL A 216 -4.32 -7.67 -17.20
CA VAL A 216 -4.57 -8.47 -15.99
C VAL A 216 -4.97 -7.58 -14.81
N TRP A 217 -4.39 -6.38 -14.70
CA TRP A 217 -4.74 -5.42 -13.65
C TRP A 217 -6.18 -4.94 -13.73
N GLY A 218 -6.79 -4.95 -14.91
CA GLY A 218 -8.19 -4.58 -15.07
C GLY A 218 -8.51 -3.11 -14.81
N PHE A 219 -7.55 -2.18 -15.01
CA PHE A 219 -7.80 -0.73 -14.86
C PHE A 219 -9.00 -0.24 -15.68
N HIS A 220 -9.22 -0.91 -16.80
CA HIS A 220 -10.30 -0.66 -17.71
C HIS A 220 -11.70 -0.88 -17.11
N LEU A 221 -11.82 -1.68 -16.04
CA LEU A 221 -13.08 -1.95 -15.34
C LEU A 221 -13.55 -0.79 -14.45
N GLU A 222 -12.68 0.18 -14.14
CA GLU A 222 -13.05 1.38 -13.36
C GLU A 222 -13.52 2.53 -14.24
N MET A 223 -13.44 2.40 -15.56
CA MET A 223 -13.57 3.51 -16.50
C MET A 223 -14.87 3.42 -17.30
N GLY A 224 -15.41 4.59 -17.64
CA GLY A 224 -16.36 4.72 -18.75
C GLY A 224 -15.63 4.99 -20.07
N GLU A 225 -16.33 4.83 -21.19
CA GLU A 225 -15.77 4.99 -22.54
C GLU A 225 -15.11 6.37 -22.77
N ASP A 226 -15.72 7.43 -22.21
CA ASP A 226 -15.29 8.83 -22.38
C ASP A 226 -14.72 9.49 -21.10
N SER A 227 -14.67 8.79 -19.96
CA SER A 227 -14.19 9.39 -18.71
C SER A 227 -13.55 8.39 -17.75
N ALA A 228 -12.43 8.78 -17.15
CA ALA A 228 -11.79 8.04 -16.07
C ALA A 228 -12.01 8.73 -14.71
N PRO A 229 -12.31 7.99 -13.64
CA PRO A 229 -12.32 8.53 -12.29
C PRO A 229 -10.90 8.78 -11.76
N ASP A 230 -10.77 9.67 -10.78
CA ASP A 230 -9.51 9.91 -10.06
C ASP A 230 -8.97 8.62 -9.39
N SER A 231 -9.85 7.65 -9.09
CA SER A 231 -9.47 6.35 -8.53
C SER A 231 -8.54 5.56 -9.45
N LEU A 232 -8.56 5.80 -10.77
CA LEU A 232 -7.63 5.16 -11.69
C LEU A 232 -6.18 5.49 -11.31
N ALA A 233 -5.90 6.76 -11.01
CA ALA A 233 -4.57 7.24 -10.69
C ALA A 233 -4.08 6.67 -9.35
N SER A 234 -4.93 6.65 -8.32
CA SER A 234 -4.60 6.08 -7.02
C SER A 234 -4.44 4.56 -7.10
N SER A 235 -5.27 3.86 -7.87
CA SER A 235 -5.13 2.43 -8.11
C SER A 235 -3.83 2.09 -8.84
N TYR A 236 -3.45 2.86 -9.86
CA TYR A 236 -2.19 2.67 -10.58
C TYR A 236 -0.97 2.92 -9.67
N MET A 237 -1.02 3.97 -8.85
CA MET A 237 -0.02 4.25 -7.83
C MET A 237 0.21 3.04 -6.90
N LEU A 238 -0.87 2.46 -6.37
CA LEU A 238 -0.80 1.28 -5.51
C LEU A 238 -0.20 0.06 -6.23
N VAL A 239 -0.56 -0.16 -7.49
CA VAL A 239 0.04 -1.24 -8.31
C VAL A 239 1.53 -1.02 -8.51
N MET A 240 1.94 0.22 -8.81
CA MET A 240 3.35 0.56 -9.01
C MET A 240 4.16 0.44 -7.72
N GLU A 241 3.63 0.82 -6.56
CA GLU A 241 4.29 0.58 -5.27
C GLU A 241 4.65 -0.90 -5.09
N HIS A 242 3.71 -1.80 -5.38
CA HIS A 242 3.94 -3.25 -5.31
C HIS A 242 4.99 -3.68 -6.35
N LEU A 243 4.84 -3.29 -7.61
CA LEU A 243 5.76 -3.68 -8.67
C LEU A 243 7.18 -3.17 -8.43
N MET A 244 7.35 -1.94 -7.96
CA MET A 244 8.66 -1.38 -7.62
C MET A 244 9.31 -2.17 -6.47
N LEU A 245 8.55 -2.44 -5.40
CA LEU A 245 9.05 -3.22 -4.27
C LEU A 245 9.48 -4.63 -4.70
N PHE A 246 8.62 -5.33 -5.45
CA PHE A 246 8.93 -6.66 -5.97
C PHE A 246 10.00 -6.64 -7.07
N THR A 247 10.28 -5.50 -7.71
CA THR A 247 11.40 -5.37 -8.65
C THR A 247 12.72 -5.45 -7.90
N ALA A 248 12.85 -4.76 -6.76
CA ALA A 248 14.04 -4.92 -5.91
C ALA A 248 14.17 -6.36 -5.41
N VAL A 249 13.07 -6.98 -4.94
CA VAL A 249 13.06 -8.39 -4.53
C VAL A 249 13.53 -9.30 -5.65
N ARG A 250 12.97 -9.18 -6.86
CA ARG A 250 13.32 -10.01 -8.03
C ARG A 250 14.79 -9.88 -8.39
N LEU A 251 15.30 -8.65 -8.44
CA LEU A 251 16.71 -8.40 -8.76
C LEU A 251 17.65 -9.04 -7.72
N MET A 252 17.33 -8.89 -6.43
CA MET A 252 18.10 -9.54 -5.35
C MET A 252 17.95 -11.05 -5.33
N TRP A 253 16.77 -11.57 -5.69
CA TRP A 253 16.49 -13.00 -5.75
C TRP A 253 17.42 -13.72 -6.72
N HIS A 254 17.70 -13.06 -7.86
CA HIS A 254 18.59 -13.55 -8.92
C HIS A 254 20.05 -13.06 -8.80
N HIS A 255 20.38 -12.32 -7.74
CA HIS A 255 21.74 -11.86 -7.50
C HIS A 255 22.67 -13.03 -7.11
N SER A 256 23.97 -12.90 -7.39
CA SER A 256 24.96 -13.94 -7.09
C SER A 256 25.11 -14.18 -5.58
N ASP A 257 25.09 -13.11 -4.79
CA ASP A 257 24.90 -13.18 -3.35
C ASP A 257 23.42 -13.43 -3.03
N GLN A 258 23.10 -14.69 -2.77
CA GLN A 258 21.75 -15.13 -2.47
C GLN A 258 21.23 -14.67 -1.11
N SER A 259 22.12 -14.30 -0.18
CA SER A 259 21.75 -13.86 1.17
C SER A 259 21.18 -12.45 1.20
N LEU A 260 21.50 -11.63 0.19
CA LEU A 260 21.12 -10.22 0.09
C LEU A 260 19.61 -10.00 0.27
N VAL A 261 18.77 -10.82 -0.38
CA VAL A 261 17.30 -10.71 -0.29
C VAL A 261 16.79 -11.01 1.13
N SER A 262 17.46 -11.92 1.85
CA SER A 262 17.09 -12.34 3.20
C SER A 262 17.72 -11.48 4.28
N ASP A 263 18.74 -10.68 3.97
CA ASP A 263 19.32 -9.67 4.86
C ASP A 263 18.72 -8.27 4.65
N THR A 264 17.65 -8.17 3.85
CA THR A 264 16.97 -6.92 3.49
C THR A 264 15.53 -6.87 4.02
N LEU A 265 15.13 -5.71 4.56
CA LEU A 265 13.75 -5.36 4.90
C LEU A 265 13.12 -4.51 3.80
N PHE A 266 12.00 -4.97 3.24
CA PHE A 266 11.20 -4.24 2.25
C PHE A 266 9.98 -3.61 2.93
N ILE A 267 9.83 -2.30 2.80
CA ILE A 267 8.84 -1.50 3.51
C ILE A 267 7.91 -0.83 2.49
N LYS A 268 6.61 -0.96 2.69
CA LYS A 268 5.59 -0.25 1.94
C LYS A 268 4.89 0.77 2.83
N ASP A 269 4.69 2.00 2.35
CA ASP A 269 3.74 2.91 2.97
C ASP A 269 2.31 2.43 2.67
N GLY A 270 1.57 2.08 3.72
CA GLY A 270 0.25 1.46 3.61
C GLY A 270 0.25 -0.08 3.64
N PRO A 271 -0.94 -0.67 3.55
CA PRO A 271 -1.12 -2.10 3.82
C PRO A 271 -0.62 -2.98 2.67
N LEU A 272 -0.20 -4.20 3.02
CA LEU A 272 0.19 -5.25 2.06
C LEU A 272 -1.07 -5.92 1.47
N THR A 273 -1.80 -5.17 0.64
CA THR A 273 -3.08 -5.60 0.05
C THR A 273 -3.24 -5.10 -1.37
N LEU A 274 -3.89 -5.90 -2.21
CA LEU A 274 -4.41 -5.50 -3.52
C LEU A 274 -5.92 -5.84 -3.54
N ARG A 275 -6.77 -4.83 -3.75
CA ARG A 275 -8.23 -4.98 -3.66
C ARG A 275 -8.88 -5.07 -5.03
N SER A 276 -10.15 -5.46 -5.04
CA SER A 276 -10.99 -5.52 -6.25
C SER A 276 -10.30 -6.30 -7.38
N GLN A 277 -10.31 -5.80 -8.60
CA GLN A 277 -9.70 -6.43 -9.77
C GLN A 277 -8.17 -6.53 -9.73
N TYR A 278 -7.47 -5.78 -8.86
CA TYR A 278 -6.01 -5.84 -8.72
C TYR A 278 -5.54 -7.04 -7.88
N SER A 279 -6.48 -7.67 -7.15
CA SER A 279 -6.21 -8.83 -6.30
C SER A 279 -5.72 -10.08 -7.04
N LYS A 280 -5.78 -10.10 -8.38
CA LYS A 280 -5.40 -11.26 -9.20
C LYS A 280 -3.95 -11.73 -9.02
N LEU A 281 -3.04 -10.84 -8.61
CA LEU A 281 -1.65 -11.22 -8.30
C LEU A 281 -1.42 -11.63 -6.84
N VAL A 282 -2.39 -11.46 -5.95
CA VAL A 282 -2.27 -11.85 -4.53
C VAL A 282 -1.90 -13.33 -4.37
N PRO A 283 -2.55 -14.29 -5.09
CA PRO A 283 -2.16 -15.70 -5.01
C PRO A 283 -0.70 -15.94 -5.41
N ASN A 284 -0.24 -15.30 -6.47
CA ASN A 284 1.13 -15.45 -6.98
C ASN A 284 2.16 -14.81 -6.02
N ILE A 285 1.86 -13.64 -5.45
CA ILE A 285 2.70 -13.01 -4.43
C ILE A 285 2.86 -13.93 -3.22
N ARG A 286 1.74 -14.45 -2.69
CA ARG A 286 1.75 -15.40 -1.56
C ARG A 286 2.54 -16.67 -1.88
N ALA A 287 2.34 -17.24 -3.07
CA ALA A 287 3.04 -18.43 -3.52
C ALA A 287 4.56 -18.20 -3.63
N PHE A 288 4.99 -17.04 -4.14
CA PHE A 288 6.41 -16.67 -4.14
C PHE A 288 6.97 -16.55 -2.73
N LEU A 289 6.28 -15.86 -1.81
CA LEU A 289 6.75 -15.68 -0.45
C LEU A 289 6.82 -17.01 0.31
N GLN A 290 5.87 -17.92 0.05
CA GLN A 290 5.93 -19.29 0.56
C GLN A 290 7.14 -20.03 -0.02
N TYR A 291 7.33 -20.00 -1.34
CA TYR A 291 8.47 -20.63 -1.99
C TYR A 291 9.80 -20.11 -1.41
N ALA A 292 9.92 -18.79 -1.21
CA ALA A 292 11.10 -18.18 -0.64
C ALA A 292 11.38 -18.66 0.80
N LYS A 293 10.33 -18.77 1.62
CA LYS A 293 10.39 -19.38 2.96
C LYS A 293 10.87 -20.83 2.90
N ASP A 294 10.31 -21.64 2.01
CA ASP A 294 10.62 -23.07 1.87
C ASP A 294 12.04 -23.32 1.35
N GLN A 295 12.58 -22.41 0.53
CA GLN A 295 13.97 -22.43 0.07
C GLN A 295 14.98 -21.95 1.12
N GLY A 296 14.54 -21.60 2.34
CA GLY A 296 15.41 -21.05 3.38
C GLY A 296 15.94 -19.65 3.05
N ARG A 297 15.29 -18.93 2.13
CA ARG A 297 15.62 -17.56 1.70
C ARG A 297 14.41 -16.64 1.92
N PRO A 298 13.93 -16.47 3.18
CA PRO A 298 12.74 -15.67 3.44
C PRO A 298 12.92 -14.21 2.99
N VAL A 299 11.85 -13.62 2.46
CA VAL A 299 11.79 -12.20 2.10
C VAL A 299 11.08 -11.44 3.23
N HIS A 300 11.80 -10.56 3.90
CA HIS A 300 11.27 -9.79 5.04
C HIS A 300 10.55 -8.57 4.50
N MET A 301 9.23 -8.50 4.68
CA MET A 301 8.43 -7.37 4.20
C MET A 301 7.52 -6.84 5.30
N ILE A 302 7.36 -5.52 5.34
CA ILE A 302 6.33 -4.87 6.15
C ILE A 302 5.54 -3.84 5.33
N GLY A 303 4.24 -3.74 5.60
CA GLY A 303 3.44 -2.56 5.26
C GLY A 303 3.15 -1.77 6.53
N GLN A 304 3.17 -0.44 6.49
CA GLN A 304 2.82 0.38 7.64
C GLN A 304 1.48 1.09 7.42
N GLU A 305 0.50 0.84 8.28
CA GLU A 305 -0.76 1.60 8.28
C GLU A 305 -0.69 2.73 9.31
N LYS A 306 -0.89 3.97 8.83
CA LYS A 306 -0.83 5.20 9.63
C LYS A 306 -2.21 5.74 10.02
N SER A 307 -3.27 5.15 9.49
CA SER A 307 -4.64 5.58 9.69
C SER A 307 -5.63 4.45 9.39
N GLY A 308 -6.89 4.68 9.73
CA GLY A 308 -7.99 3.75 9.49
C GLY A 308 -8.23 2.81 10.67
N ALA A 309 -9.21 1.91 10.52
CA ALA A 309 -9.79 1.15 11.61
C ALA A 309 -8.78 0.43 12.52
N PHE A 310 -7.71 -0.14 11.96
CA PHE A 310 -6.69 -0.81 12.77
C PHE A 310 -5.86 0.16 13.60
N PHE A 311 -5.51 1.32 13.06
CA PHE A 311 -4.76 2.36 13.77
C PHE A 311 -5.63 2.98 14.85
N ASP A 312 -6.89 3.29 14.51
CA ASP A 312 -7.87 3.86 15.44
C ASP A 312 -8.12 2.90 16.62
N HIS A 313 -8.27 1.60 16.32
CA HIS A 313 -8.39 0.57 17.34
C HIS A 313 -7.13 0.49 18.21
N LEU A 314 -5.93 0.40 17.61
CA LEU A 314 -4.67 0.38 18.36
C LEU A 314 -4.54 1.59 19.28
N ALA A 315 -4.79 2.80 18.79
CA ALA A 315 -4.75 4.03 19.59
C ALA A 315 -5.70 3.97 20.80
N SER A 316 -6.82 3.25 20.69
CA SER A 316 -7.78 3.08 21.78
C SER A 316 -7.35 2.09 22.87
N VAL A 317 -6.47 1.12 22.55
CA VAL A 317 -6.06 0.03 23.47
C VAL A 317 -4.58 0.10 23.89
N VAL A 318 -3.73 0.81 23.14
CA VAL A 318 -2.26 0.82 23.33
C VAL A 318 -1.80 1.33 24.69
N ARG A 319 -2.64 2.13 25.37
CA ARG A 319 -2.36 2.59 26.75
C ARG A 319 -2.29 1.45 27.76
N PHE A 320 -2.89 0.29 27.47
CA PHE A 320 -2.85 -0.89 28.33
C PHE A 320 -1.66 -1.81 28.05
N ALA A 321 -0.94 -1.59 26.95
CA ALA A 321 0.19 -2.41 26.53
C ALA A 321 1.51 -1.89 27.11
N HIS A 322 2.42 -2.79 27.45
CA HIS A 322 3.83 -2.44 27.64
C HIS A 322 4.48 -2.10 26.29
N PRO A 323 5.53 -1.28 26.25
CA PRO A 323 6.16 -0.59 27.39
C PRO A 323 5.36 0.62 27.92
N GLN A 324 5.37 0.81 29.24
CA GLN A 324 4.80 2.00 29.91
C GLN A 324 5.87 3.07 30.20
N GLU A 325 7.12 2.63 30.37
CA GLU A 325 8.29 3.51 30.51
C GLU A 325 9.33 3.22 29.42
N ARG A 326 10.17 4.22 29.10
CA ARG A 326 11.26 4.03 28.13
C ARG A 326 12.30 3.06 28.71
N GLY A 327 12.73 2.09 27.91
CA GLY A 327 13.72 1.07 28.30
C GLY A 327 13.10 -0.27 28.70
N GLU A 328 11.78 -0.34 28.88
CA GLU A 328 11.06 -1.61 28.93
C GLU A 328 11.10 -2.33 27.56
N PRO A 329 10.99 -3.68 27.54
CA PRO A 329 10.95 -4.43 26.29
C PRO A 329 9.78 -4.00 25.39
N ALA A 330 10.04 -3.96 24.09
CA ALA A 330 8.99 -3.76 23.10
C ALA A 330 7.93 -4.87 23.20
N SER A 331 6.69 -4.56 22.81
CA SER A 331 5.62 -5.55 22.72
C SER A 331 4.99 -5.56 21.34
N PHE A 332 4.44 -6.71 20.96
CA PHE A 332 3.75 -6.89 19.70
C PHE A 332 2.56 -7.84 19.86
N ALA A 333 1.58 -7.75 18.95
CA ALA A 333 0.41 -8.61 18.94
C ALA A 333 0.02 -8.96 17.51
N PRO A 334 0.26 -10.20 17.03
CA PRO A 334 -0.35 -10.70 15.80
C PRO A 334 -1.87 -10.75 15.99
N LEU A 335 -2.62 -10.21 15.03
CA LEU A 335 -4.08 -10.14 15.15
C LEU A 335 -4.72 -11.30 14.40
N SER A 336 -5.35 -12.21 15.13
CA SER A 336 -6.06 -13.34 14.54
C SER A 336 -7.27 -12.88 13.72
N HIS A 337 -7.68 -13.66 12.73
CA HIS A 337 -8.84 -13.33 11.90
C HIS A 337 -10.12 -13.19 12.73
N ALA A 338 -10.29 -14.00 13.78
CA ALA A 338 -11.38 -13.85 14.75
C ALA A 338 -11.34 -12.48 15.45
N PHE A 339 -10.18 -12.09 16.00
CA PHE A 339 -10.00 -10.81 16.69
C PHE A 339 -10.28 -9.63 15.75
N VAL A 340 -9.77 -9.69 14.52
CA VAL A 340 -10.02 -8.64 13.51
C VAL A 340 -11.51 -8.47 13.22
N ARG A 341 -12.27 -9.57 13.11
CA ARG A 341 -13.71 -9.50 12.88
C ARG A 341 -14.48 -8.98 14.10
N SER A 342 -14.16 -9.47 15.30
CA SER A 342 -14.93 -9.13 16.51
C SER A 342 -14.59 -7.74 17.06
N GLU A 343 -13.30 -7.38 17.13
CA GLU A 343 -12.85 -6.20 17.86
C GLU A 343 -12.60 -4.99 16.95
N VAL A 344 -11.97 -5.22 15.79
CA VAL A 344 -11.61 -4.12 14.87
C VAL A 344 -12.78 -3.71 13.99
N TYR A 345 -13.41 -4.67 13.29
CA TYR A 345 -14.54 -4.39 12.41
C TYR A 345 -15.91 -4.52 13.09
N ARG A 346 -15.99 -5.13 14.28
CA ARG A 346 -17.24 -5.40 15.00
C ARG A 346 -18.30 -6.07 14.12
N SER A 347 -17.86 -7.02 13.31
CA SER A 347 -18.65 -7.77 12.34
C SER A 347 -18.33 -9.28 12.45
N PRO A 348 -18.73 -9.94 13.56
CA PRO A 348 -18.34 -11.32 13.84
C PRO A 348 -18.90 -12.34 12.83
N ASP A 349 -20.05 -12.07 12.23
CA ASP A 349 -20.82 -13.05 11.42
C ASP A 349 -20.53 -13.00 9.90
N GLN A 350 -19.36 -12.52 9.48
CA GLN A 350 -19.01 -12.56 8.05
C GLN A 350 -18.67 -13.98 7.61
N SER A 351 -19.39 -14.49 6.61
CA SER A 351 -19.14 -15.81 6.01
C SER A 351 -17.81 -15.91 5.25
N ASN A 352 -17.22 -14.76 4.86
CA ASN A 352 -15.99 -14.72 4.09
C ASN A 352 -14.76 -14.57 5.00
N PRO A 353 -13.72 -15.40 4.81
CA PRO A 353 -12.47 -15.26 5.56
C PRO A 353 -11.81 -13.90 5.33
N TYR A 354 -11.30 -13.29 6.41
CA TYR A 354 -10.71 -11.95 6.36
C TYR A 354 -9.51 -11.92 5.41
N GLY A 355 -9.54 -11.02 4.43
CA GLY A 355 -8.38 -10.77 3.56
C GLY A 355 -8.01 -11.92 2.61
N LEU A 356 -8.78 -13.00 2.53
CA LEU A 356 -8.47 -14.17 1.69
C LEU A 356 -8.17 -13.80 0.25
N ARG A 357 -8.98 -12.92 -0.36
CA ARG A 357 -8.79 -12.51 -1.76
C ARG A 357 -7.79 -11.36 -1.90
N THR A 358 -7.70 -10.48 -0.92
CA THR A 358 -7.09 -9.16 -1.11
C THR A 358 -5.75 -8.95 -0.42
N ASN A 359 -5.52 -9.62 0.70
CA ASN A 359 -4.37 -9.34 1.55
C ASN A 359 -3.21 -10.26 1.20
N TRP A 360 -1.98 -9.81 1.28
CA TRP A 360 -0.81 -10.71 1.22
C TRP A 360 0.15 -10.48 2.40
N GLY A 361 -0.24 -9.59 3.34
CA GLY A 361 0.30 -9.53 4.70
C GLY A 361 -0.82 -9.55 5.73
N GLU A 362 -0.53 -10.14 6.88
CA GLU A 362 -1.41 -10.20 8.05
C GLU A 362 -1.12 -9.07 9.02
N LYS A 363 -2.05 -8.76 9.93
CA LYS A 363 -1.99 -7.57 10.79
C LYS A 363 -1.18 -7.83 12.06
N LEU A 364 -0.36 -6.86 12.44
CA LEU A 364 0.50 -6.89 13.60
C LEU A 364 0.45 -5.53 14.29
N TYR A 365 0.11 -5.49 15.57
CA TYR A 365 0.36 -4.31 16.40
C TYR A 365 1.76 -4.38 17.00
N VAL A 366 2.43 -3.24 17.06
CA VAL A 366 3.74 -3.09 17.69
C VAL A 366 3.75 -1.85 18.56
N LYS A 367 4.30 -1.96 19.76
CA LYS A 367 4.63 -0.85 20.66
C LYS A 367 6.10 -0.98 21.05
N LEU A 368 6.91 0.01 20.65
CA LEU A 368 8.37 0.02 20.86
C LEU A 368 8.75 0.79 22.12
N ASP A 369 8.02 1.87 22.41
CA ASP A 369 8.17 2.71 23.60
C ASP A 369 6.80 3.37 23.91
N PRO A 370 6.64 4.10 25.03
CA PRO A 370 5.35 4.69 25.41
C PRO A 370 4.74 5.62 24.35
N GLY A 371 5.56 6.30 23.54
CA GLY A 371 5.14 7.20 22.47
C GLY A 371 5.23 6.61 21.06
N THR A 372 5.82 5.42 20.90
CA THR A 372 6.03 4.80 19.59
C THR A 372 5.26 3.50 19.46
N TYR A 373 4.13 3.57 18.76
CA TYR A 373 3.34 2.41 18.37
C TYR A 373 2.92 2.51 16.90
N MET A 374 2.66 1.37 16.28
CA MET A 374 2.35 1.29 14.86
C MET A 374 1.56 0.04 14.52
N VAL A 375 0.78 0.14 13.44
CA VAL A 375 0.13 -1.00 12.80
C VAL A 375 0.99 -1.43 11.62
N LEU A 376 1.43 -2.68 11.65
CA LEU A 376 2.21 -3.29 10.59
C LEU A 376 1.42 -4.41 9.90
N ASN A 377 1.85 -4.70 8.67
CA ASN A 377 1.47 -5.90 7.94
C ASN A 377 2.68 -6.76 7.66
N VAL A 378 2.65 -8.04 8.01
CA VAL A 378 3.76 -8.98 7.76
C VAL A 378 3.24 -10.19 6.99
N PRO A 379 3.88 -10.62 5.89
CA PRO A 379 3.44 -11.81 5.15
C PRO A 379 3.64 -13.11 5.92
N THR A 380 2.77 -14.09 5.65
CA THR A 380 2.90 -15.48 6.14
C THR A 380 3.46 -16.44 5.07
N GLY A 381 3.39 -16.05 3.80
CA GLY A 381 3.49 -16.95 2.65
C GLY A 381 2.09 -17.28 2.15
N ASN A 382 1.73 -18.56 2.16
CA ASN A 382 0.36 -18.98 1.86
C ASN A 382 -0.66 -18.42 2.88
N TYR A 383 -1.91 -18.30 2.45
CA TYR A 383 -2.99 -17.85 3.32
C TYR A 383 -3.35 -18.92 4.36
N LEU A 384 -3.58 -18.49 5.59
CA LEU A 384 -3.97 -19.35 6.70
C LEU A 384 -5.45 -19.17 6.98
N ASN A 385 -6.27 -20.15 6.58
CA ASN A 385 -7.74 -20.05 6.63
C ASN A 385 -8.34 -20.43 8.00
N ALA A 386 -7.59 -20.28 9.09
CA ALA A 386 -8.04 -20.61 10.43
C ALA A 386 -8.23 -19.33 11.24
N ASP A 387 -9.34 -19.26 11.97
CA ASP A 387 -9.77 -18.04 12.66
C ASP A 387 -8.82 -17.60 13.79
N ASP A 388 -8.07 -18.54 14.36
CA ASP A 388 -7.05 -18.31 15.38
C ASP A 388 -5.69 -17.89 14.79
N ARG A 389 -5.61 -17.69 13.46
CA ARG A 389 -4.38 -17.31 12.74
C ARG A 389 -4.43 -15.86 12.28
N PRO A 390 -3.26 -15.22 12.05
CA PRO A 390 -1.90 -15.73 12.31
C PRO A 390 -1.50 -15.78 13.79
N VAL A 391 -0.48 -16.58 14.10
CA VAL A 391 0.36 -16.45 15.30
C VAL A 391 1.77 -15.98 14.94
N SER A 392 2.61 -15.74 15.95
CA SER A 392 3.97 -15.18 15.78
C SER A 392 4.86 -15.98 14.82
N GLU A 393 4.78 -17.31 14.87
CA GLU A 393 5.57 -18.23 14.03
C GLU A 393 5.13 -18.24 12.56
N ASP A 394 3.90 -17.79 12.28
CA ASP A 394 3.39 -17.73 10.92
C ASP A 394 4.00 -16.57 10.14
N LEU A 395 4.33 -15.47 10.82
CA LEU A 395 4.82 -14.22 10.23
C LEU A 395 6.29 -14.35 9.80
N ILE A 396 6.56 -14.18 8.51
CA ILE A 396 7.89 -14.37 7.91
C ILE A 396 8.90 -13.40 8.52
N GLY A 397 9.86 -13.95 9.26
CA GLY A 397 11.01 -13.21 9.77
C GLY A 397 10.69 -12.17 10.85
N LEU A 398 9.54 -12.31 11.53
CA LEU A 398 9.05 -11.40 12.56
C LEU A 398 10.13 -10.97 13.56
N GLN A 399 10.89 -11.91 14.12
CA GLN A 399 11.93 -11.63 15.12
C GLN A 399 12.99 -10.65 14.58
N ARG A 400 13.45 -10.84 13.35
CA ARG A 400 14.45 -9.96 12.71
C ARG A 400 13.84 -8.61 12.33
N ILE A 401 12.57 -8.59 11.92
CA ILE A 401 11.82 -7.35 11.66
C ILE A 401 11.77 -6.52 12.94
N LEU A 402 11.29 -7.10 14.05
CA LEU A 402 11.19 -6.43 15.36
C LEU A 402 12.56 -5.95 15.86
N ALA A 403 13.64 -6.74 15.67
CA ALA A 403 15.01 -6.32 16.02
C ALA A 403 15.52 -5.14 15.15
N THR A 404 14.91 -4.91 13.99
CA THR A 404 15.30 -3.85 13.06
C THR A 404 14.52 -2.56 13.31
N LEU A 405 13.24 -2.65 13.68
CA LEU A 405 12.34 -1.49 13.80
C LEU A 405 12.87 -0.35 14.68
N PRO A 406 13.43 -0.57 15.89
CA PRO A 406 13.92 0.52 16.73
C PRO A 406 14.95 1.41 16.02
N SER A 407 15.77 0.84 15.13
CA SER A 407 16.76 1.60 14.38
C SER A 407 16.16 2.48 13.27
N LEU A 408 14.91 2.24 12.89
CA LEU A 408 14.21 2.92 11.79
C LEU A 408 13.18 3.95 12.27
N VAL A 409 12.88 4.01 13.57
CA VAL A 409 11.93 4.97 14.16
C VAL A 409 12.40 6.39 13.90
N SER A 410 11.46 7.22 13.46
CA SER A 410 11.60 8.67 13.36
C SER A 410 10.80 9.34 14.47
N HIS A 411 11.39 10.38 15.08
CA HIS A 411 10.73 11.19 16.10
C HIS A 411 10.04 12.43 15.54
N LYS A 412 9.99 12.59 14.21
CA LYS A 412 9.32 13.73 13.57
C LYS A 412 7.80 13.64 13.66
N PHE A 413 7.25 12.43 13.56
CA PHE A 413 5.82 12.14 13.70
C PHE A 413 5.61 10.88 14.53
N GLU A 414 4.48 10.79 15.25
CA GLU A 414 4.16 9.62 16.07
C GLU A 414 4.08 8.34 15.24
N GLY A 415 4.80 7.30 15.68
CA GLY A 415 4.84 6.00 15.01
C GLY A 415 5.54 5.99 13.65
N ALA A 416 6.22 7.05 13.24
CA ALA A 416 6.81 7.13 11.92
C ALA A 416 8.12 6.34 11.76
N LEU A 417 8.36 5.86 10.54
CA LEU A 417 9.61 5.22 10.13
C LEU A 417 10.36 6.14 9.17
N TYR A 418 11.64 6.39 9.44
CA TYR A 418 12.52 7.20 8.57
C TYR A 418 12.47 6.77 7.10
N PRO A 419 12.58 5.47 6.76
CA PRO A 419 12.52 5.05 5.35
C PRO A 419 11.24 5.48 4.63
N ILE A 420 10.10 5.45 5.32
CA ILE A 420 8.81 5.84 4.75
C ILE A 420 8.73 7.35 4.59
N GLU A 421 9.13 8.12 5.60
CA GLU A 421 9.17 9.58 5.50
C GLU A 421 10.02 10.05 4.32
N LEU A 422 11.15 9.39 4.11
CA LEU A 422 12.07 9.70 3.02
C LEU A 422 11.50 9.32 1.65
N ALA A 423 10.89 8.14 1.53
CA ALA A 423 10.21 7.74 0.30
C ALA A 423 9.06 8.70 -0.04
N ASN A 424 8.26 9.11 0.95
CA ASN A 424 7.23 10.13 0.80
C ASN A 424 7.80 11.48 0.39
N GLY A 425 8.91 11.92 0.99
CA GLY A 425 9.59 13.15 0.61
C GLY A 425 9.99 13.18 -0.87
N ILE A 426 10.33 12.03 -1.45
CA ILE A 426 10.69 11.90 -2.86
C ILE A 426 9.45 11.75 -3.75
N ALA A 427 8.46 10.96 -3.34
CA ALA A 427 7.25 10.67 -4.10
C ALA A 427 6.24 11.82 -4.11
N SER A 428 6.21 12.63 -3.04
CA SER A 428 5.17 13.63 -2.81
C SER A 428 5.12 14.73 -3.88
N MET A 429 3.89 15.05 -4.28
CA MET A 429 3.56 16.20 -5.11
C MET A 429 2.51 17.02 -4.36
N SER A 430 2.81 18.27 -4.03
CA SER A 430 1.91 19.08 -3.21
C SER A 430 0.72 19.63 -4.01
N SER A 431 -0.44 19.75 -3.35
CA SER A 431 -1.61 20.44 -3.94
C SER A 431 -1.31 21.91 -4.25
N TYR A 432 -0.35 22.52 -3.57
CA TYR A 432 0.25 23.81 -3.91
C TYR A 432 1.72 23.86 -3.46
N PRO A 433 2.68 24.33 -4.28
CA PRO A 433 2.52 24.90 -5.62
C PRO A 433 2.56 23.87 -6.77
N SER A 434 2.76 22.56 -6.50
CA SER A 434 3.00 21.59 -7.59
C SER A 434 1.82 21.49 -8.55
N ALA A 435 0.57 21.47 -8.07
CA ALA A 435 -0.60 21.45 -8.96
C ALA A 435 -0.65 22.66 -9.91
N THR A 436 -0.28 23.86 -9.44
CA THR A 436 -0.22 25.08 -10.27
C THR A 436 0.90 24.98 -11.31
N ILE A 437 2.06 24.44 -10.95
CA ILE A 437 3.18 24.22 -11.88
C ILE A 437 2.76 23.20 -12.96
N LEU A 438 2.16 22.09 -12.55
CA LEU A 438 1.67 21.05 -13.45
C LEU A 438 0.52 21.55 -14.35
N GLN A 439 -0.34 22.43 -13.83
CA GLN A 439 -1.36 23.09 -14.63
C GLN A 439 -0.74 23.94 -15.75
N ARG A 440 0.28 24.75 -15.42
CA ARG A 440 1.01 25.54 -16.42
C ARG A 440 1.72 24.66 -17.44
N PHE A 441 2.31 23.55 -17.00
CA PHE A 441 2.92 22.55 -17.89
C PHE A 441 1.89 21.91 -18.84
N LEU A 442 0.65 21.68 -18.39
CA LEU A 442 -0.43 21.16 -19.22
C LEU A 442 -0.95 22.20 -20.24
N GLU A 443 -0.80 23.49 -19.94
CA GLU A 443 -1.29 24.60 -20.76
C GLU A 443 -0.26 25.13 -21.77
N GLY A 444 1.03 24.87 -21.54
CA GLY A 444 2.12 25.13 -22.49
C GLY A 444 2.20 24.06 -23.56
#